data_AF-A0A6N7BES5-F1
#
_entry.id   AF-A0A6N7BES5-F1
#
_cell.length_a   1.000
_cell.length_b   1.000
_cell.length_c   1.000
_cell.angle_alpha   90.00
_cell.angle_beta   90.00
_cell.angle_gamma   90.00
#
_symmetry.space_group_name_H-M   'P 1'
#
loop_
_entity.id
_entity.type
_entity.pdbx_description
1 polymer ?
#
loop_
_entity_poly.entity_id
_entity_poly.type
_entity_poly.pdbx_seq_one_letter_code
_entity_poly.pdbx_strand_id
1 'polypeptide(L)'
;MNNSKIYFLFSIGPVQEFIAAGRKTRDLFSGSLMLSYLSAKALEAVRKHANTNGYNAVAVFPSLNEEENYADSSVPNRFLFSITEYSVDKITNTAEAAENAIHYEFDKIVEHAKSKFATINERDKVWATYWDEQKNNFLEIYWAAMETNEDYSMIYNRLENLMGQRKALRNFNELNNGNNEKGQPGLKCSLIQNLSVVHPTKEKPNDFWRDVVDKYPHLIGDLTGKEPLSAIALAKRFFIDYLIKTNAVKDGSDKYPSTTTIAVSTFNKAIINNYPKISDDAKSNIKEFVKAVRALQEAKYGPRGKISITNMPFLVDKNTELKDYLKIEGDFLLEEMVKNEFKSNGHEIEGKIKSVNETAKQIIKEVKKISGKSISKYYAIIYF
;
A
#
# COMPACT_ATOMS: atom_id res chain seq x y z
N MET A 1 -19.25 35.91 27.14
CA MET A 1 -18.81 34.50 27.11
C MET A 1 -17.84 34.38 25.95
N ASN A 2 -16.61 33.93 26.20
CA ASN A 2 -15.57 33.89 25.18
C ASN A 2 -15.99 32.87 24.11
N ASN A 3 -16.13 33.31 22.86
CA ASN A 3 -16.52 32.46 21.73
C ASN A 3 -15.31 31.66 21.16
N SER A 4 -14.17 31.71 21.85
CA SER A 4 -12.90 31.12 21.43
C SER A 4 -12.97 29.60 21.38
N LYS A 5 -12.49 29.06 20.27
CA LYS A 5 -12.28 27.63 20.07
C LYS A 5 -10.79 27.34 20.17
N ILE A 6 -10.47 26.11 20.54
CA ILE A 6 -9.10 25.62 20.41
C ILE A 6 -9.03 24.81 19.12
N TYR A 7 -8.06 25.14 18.28
CA TYR A 7 -7.79 24.45 17.03
C TYR A 7 -6.54 23.60 17.16
N PHE A 8 -6.60 22.36 16.68
CA PHE A 8 -5.51 21.39 16.69
C PHE A 8 -5.12 21.04 15.28
N LEU A 9 -3.85 21.20 14.93
CA LEU A 9 -3.29 20.68 13.70
C LEU A 9 -2.43 19.47 14.01
N PHE A 10 -2.79 18.32 13.47
CA PHE A 10 -2.02 17.08 13.56
C PHE A 10 -1.30 16.79 12.24
N SER A 11 -0.17 16.09 12.34
CA SER A 11 0.59 15.57 11.22
C SER A 11 1.14 14.19 11.59
N ILE A 12 0.83 13.19 10.77
CA ILE A 12 1.43 11.85 10.84
C ILE A 12 2.48 11.72 9.73
N GLY A 13 3.65 11.18 10.07
CA GLY A 13 4.75 10.90 9.18
C GLY A 13 5.55 9.66 9.59
N PRO A 14 6.66 9.35 8.90
CA PRO A 14 7.16 10.06 7.72
C PRO A 14 6.26 9.83 6.50
N VAL A 15 6.03 10.85 5.66
CA VAL A 15 5.05 10.77 4.56
C VAL A 15 5.73 10.37 3.26
N GLN A 16 6.62 11.22 2.75
CA GLN A 16 7.28 11.02 1.47
C GLN A 16 8.16 9.78 1.51
N GLU A 17 9.00 9.64 2.53
CA GLU A 17 9.88 8.48 2.68
C GLU A 17 9.08 7.18 2.80
N PHE A 18 7.96 7.18 3.53
CA PHE A 18 7.14 5.99 3.67
C PHE A 18 6.36 5.65 2.41
N ILE A 19 5.74 6.63 1.73
CA ILE A 19 4.97 6.37 0.51
C ILE A 19 5.93 5.99 -0.63
N ALA A 20 6.97 6.79 -0.86
CA ALA A 20 7.93 6.59 -1.95
C ALA A 20 8.79 5.32 -1.77
N ALA A 21 8.91 4.80 -0.55
CA ALA A 21 9.41 3.45 -0.27
C ALA A 21 8.47 2.38 -0.84
N GLY A 22 8.45 2.26 -2.17
CA GLY A 22 7.59 1.37 -2.93
C GLY A 22 8.34 0.75 -4.10
N ARG A 23 8.37 -0.58 -4.21
CA ARG A 23 8.87 -1.25 -5.42
C ARG A 23 7.75 -1.63 -6.38
N LYS A 24 6.52 -1.70 -5.87
CA LYS A 24 5.31 -2.03 -6.63
C LYS A 24 4.23 -0.99 -6.34
N THR A 25 3.28 -0.84 -7.26
CA THR A 25 2.09 0.01 -7.09
C THR A 25 1.32 -0.31 -5.82
N ARG A 26 1.21 -1.60 -5.46
CA ARG A 26 0.63 -2.05 -4.19
C ARG A 26 1.33 -1.42 -2.97
N ASP A 27 2.65 -1.26 -3.00
CA ASP A 27 3.39 -0.64 -1.89
C ASP A 27 3.10 0.86 -1.82
N LEU A 28 3.09 1.56 -2.96
CA LEU A 28 2.73 2.98 -2.99
C LEU A 28 1.34 3.19 -2.38
N PHE A 29 0.39 2.37 -2.81
CA PHE A 29 -0.99 2.41 -2.31
C PHE A 29 -1.10 2.05 -0.83
N SER A 30 -0.48 0.96 -0.38
CA SER A 30 -0.62 0.53 1.02
C SER A 30 0.01 1.54 1.98
N GLY A 31 1.09 2.24 1.56
CA GLY A 31 1.69 3.31 2.34
C GLY A 31 0.75 4.51 2.53
N SER A 32 0.15 5.01 1.44
CA SER A 32 -0.79 6.13 1.53
C SER A 32 -2.08 5.75 2.25
N LEU A 33 -2.62 4.56 1.98
CA LEU A 33 -3.82 4.05 2.65
C LEU A 33 -3.57 3.88 4.16
N MET A 34 -2.40 3.40 4.58
CA MET A 34 -2.11 3.24 6.00
C MET A 34 -2.08 4.59 6.73
N LEU A 35 -1.43 5.61 6.17
CA LEU A 35 -1.44 6.95 6.76
C LEU A 35 -2.86 7.54 6.82
N SER A 36 -3.67 7.30 5.79
CA SER A 36 -5.08 7.71 5.77
C SER A 36 -5.90 7.00 6.85
N TYR A 37 -5.74 5.68 6.97
CA TYR A 37 -6.41 4.85 7.97
C TYR A 37 -6.03 5.27 9.40
N LEU A 38 -4.76 5.53 9.67
CA LEU A 38 -4.32 6.01 10.99
C LEU A 38 -4.89 7.40 11.32
N SER A 39 -4.96 8.30 10.33
CA SER A 39 -5.56 9.63 10.51
C SER A 39 -7.07 9.55 10.78
N ALA A 40 -7.76 8.66 10.06
CA ALA A 40 -9.16 8.32 10.31
C ALA A 40 -9.40 7.82 11.75
N LYS A 41 -8.54 6.90 12.22
CA LYS A 41 -8.61 6.36 13.59
C LYS A 41 -8.34 7.42 14.66
N ALA A 42 -7.44 8.36 14.38
CA ALA A 42 -7.17 9.50 15.26
C ALA A 42 -8.42 10.40 15.41
N LEU A 43 -9.06 10.77 14.29
CA LEU A 43 -10.27 11.60 14.32
C LEU A 43 -11.46 10.91 15.00
N GLU A 44 -11.64 9.59 14.76
CA GLU A 44 -12.63 8.77 15.45
C GLU A 44 -12.40 8.80 16.98
N ALA A 45 -11.14 8.64 17.41
CA ALA A 45 -10.78 8.68 18.83
C ALA A 45 -11.00 10.05 19.46
N VAL A 46 -10.66 11.14 18.76
CA VAL A 46 -10.94 12.52 19.20
C VAL A 46 -12.44 12.73 19.42
N ARG A 47 -13.28 12.36 18.44
CA ARG A 47 -14.74 12.50 18.55
C ARG A 47 -15.28 11.68 19.72
N LYS A 48 -14.85 10.42 19.86
CA LYS A 48 -15.28 9.55 20.95
C LYS A 48 -14.86 10.09 22.33
N HIS A 49 -13.63 10.55 22.45
CA HIS A 49 -13.10 11.12 23.69
C HIS A 49 -13.85 12.39 24.08
N ALA A 50 -14.07 13.31 23.14
CA ALA A 50 -14.83 14.54 23.36
C ALA A 50 -16.26 14.25 23.85
N ASN A 51 -16.99 13.38 23.13
CA ASN A 51 -18.35 13.00 23.49
C ASN A 51 -18.44 12.38 24.89
N THR A 52 -17.50 11.50 25.24
CA THR A 52 -17.46 10.85 26.57
C THR A 52 -17.22 11.85 27.70
N ASN A 53 -16.51 12.95 27.42
CA ASN A 53 -16.16 13.99 28.39
C ASN A 53 -17.04 15.25 28.30
N GLY A 54 -18.16 15.18 27.57
CA GLY A 54 -19.21 16.21 27.57
C GLY A 54 -18.87 17.48 26.80
N TYR A 55 -17.95 17.42 25.83
CA TYR A 55 -17.67 18.53 24.92
C TYR A 55 -17.63 18.07 23.45
N ASN A 56 -17.66 19.02 22.53
CA ASN A 56 -17.71 18.74 21.10
C ASN A 56 -16.33 18.90 20.47
N ALA A 57 -15.96 17.94 19.63
CA ALA A 57 -14.83 18.04 18.71
C ALA A 57 -15.32 17.97 17.27
N VAL A 58 -14.93 18.96 16.46
CA VAL A 58 -15.39 19.11 15.07
C VAL A 58 -14.17 19.08 14.15
N ALA A 59 -14.16 18.13 13.21
CA ALA A 59 -13.18 18.11 12.14
C ALA A 59 -13.40 19.32 11.22
N VAL A 60 -12.38 20.16 11.11
CA VAL A 60 -12.36 21.34 10.22
C VAL A 60 -11.75 20.95 8.87
N PHE A 61 -10.72 20.10 8.89
CA PHE A 61 -10.10 19.52 7.71
C PHE A 61 -9.61 18.10 8.02
N PRO A 62 -9.89 17.09 7.17
CA PRO A 62 -10.82 17.16 6.04
C PRO A 62 -12.25 17.43 6.52
N SER A 63 -13.08 17.99 5.62
CA SER A 63 -14.53 18.08 5.86
C SER A 63 -15.10 16.69 5.77
N LEU A 64 -15.54 16.14 6.89
CA LEU A 64 -16.11 14.79 6.97
C LEU A 64 -17.57 14.92 7.40
N ASN A 65 -18.45 14.21 6.71
CA ASN A 65 -19.85 14.16 7.13
C ASN A 65 -19.97 13.32 8.40
N GLU A 66 -20.86 13.68 9.33
CA GLU A 66 -20.98 12.98 10.62
C GLU A 66 -21.37 11.50 10.50
N GLU A 67 -21.95 11.13 9.35
CA GLU A 67 -22.39 9.79 8.95
C GLU A 67 -21.36 9.02 8.10
N GLU A 68 -20.29 9.68 7.63
CA GLU A 68 -19.24 8.99 6.86
C GLU A 68 -18.40 8.12 7.78
N ASN A 69 -18.27 6.85 7.41
CA ASN A 69 -17.35 5.95 8.08
C ASN A 69 -15.93 6.41 7.73
N TYR A 70 -15.17 6.87 8.73
CA TYR A 70 -13.82 7.40 8.55
C TYR A 70 -12.89 6.41 7.81
N ALA A 71 -13.17 5.10 7.89
CA ALA A 71 -12.44 4.04 7.20
C ALA A 71 -12.60 4.07 5.66
N ASP A 72 -13.71 4.60 5.14
CA ASP A 72 -13.98 4.74 3.70
C ASP A 72 -13.54 6.12 3.16
N SER A 73 -13.15 7.02 4.06
CA SER A 73 -12.78 8.41 3.74
C SER A 73 -11.28 8.53 3.46
N SER A 74 -10.92 9.26 2.39
CA SER A 74 -9.52 9.59 2.07
C SER A 74 -9.01 10.70 3.01
N VAL A 75 -8.78 10.35 4.28
CA VAL A 75 -8.30 11.28 5.30
C VAL A 75 -6.81 11.60 5.05
N PRO A 76 -6.42 12.86 4.86
CA PRO A 76 -5.03 13.22 4.69
C PRO A 76 -4.24 13.00 5.98
N ASN A 77 -2.92 12.80 5.84
CA ASN A 77 -1.99 12.65 6.96
C ASN A 77 -1.83 13.92 7.82
N ARG A 78 -2.46 15.02 7.41
CA ARG A 78 -2.60 16.27 8.17
C ARG A 78 -4.08 16.54 8.36
N PHE A 79 -4.51 16.74 9.58
CA PHE A 79 -5.91 17.03 9.87
C PHE A 79 -6.01 18.12 10.93
N LEU A 80 -7.05 18.94 10.80
CA LEU A 80 -7.38 20.06 11.66
C LEU A 80 -8.73 19.78 12.32
N PHE A 81 -8.82 19.90 13.63
CA PHE A 81 -10.08 19.86 14.35
C PHE A 81 -10.15 20.98 15.38
N SER A 82 -11.36 21.27 15.86
CA SER A 82 -11.59 22.27 16.90
C SER A 82 -12.43 21.72 18.03
N ILE A 83 -12.21 22.23 19.25
CA ILE A 83 -13.05 21.97 20.42
C ILE A 83 -13.58 23.29 21.00
N THR A 84 -14.75 23.24 21.65
CA THR A 84 -15.46 24.43 22.13
C THR A 84 -15.15 24.83 23.58
N GLU A 85 -14.23 24.14 24.26
CA GLU A 85 -13.95 24.38 25.68
C GLU A 85 -12.47 24.43 26.00
N TYR A 86 -12.06 25.53 26.63
CA TYR A 86 -10.69 25.76 27.06
C TYR A 86 -10.40 25.17 28.44
N SER A 87 -9.53 24.16 28.47
CA SER A 87 -8.81 23.69 29.65
C SER A 87 -7.52 23.02 29.20
N VAL A 88 -6.41 23.26 29.91
CA VAL A 88 -5.12 22.61 29.62
C VAL A 88 -5.28 21.09 29.61
N ASP A 89 -6.02 20.54 30.57
CA ASP A 89 -6.27 19.10 30.65
C ASP A 89 -7.07 18.60 29.44
N LYS A 90 -8.08 19.35 28.99
CA LYS A 90 -8.86 18.99 27.79
C LYS A 90 -7.99 19.01 26.54
N ILE A 91 -7.09 19.99 26.41
CA ILE A 91 -6.16 20.08 25.28
C ILE A 91 -5.27 18.85 25.23
N THR A 92 -4.56 18.59 26.34
CA THR A 92 -3.61 17.49 26.43
C THR A 92 -4.30 16.14 26.25
N ASN A 93 -5.40 15.89 26.98
CA ASN A 93 -6.11 14.62 26.91
C ASN A 93 -6.72 14.36 25.51
N THR A 94 -7.21 15.39 24.82
CA THR A 94 -7.72 15.24 23.43
C THR A 94 -6.59 14.88 22.48
N ALA A 95 -5.44 15.55 22.61
CA ALA A 95 -4.30 15.29 21.76
C ALA A 95 -3.71 13.89 22.00
N GLU A 96 -3.56 13.51 23.27
CA GLU A 96 -3.14 12.17 23.68
C GLU A 96 -4.12 11.09 23.23
N ALA A 97 -5.45 11.34 23.25
CA ALA A 97 -6.43 10.39 22.73
C ALA A 97 -6.20 10.09 21.23
N ALA A 98 -5.86 11.12 20.44
CA ALA A 98 -5.53 10.96 19.04
C ALA A 98 -4.21 10.19 18.83
N GLU A 99 -3.16 10.59 19.54
CA GLU A 99 -1.82 9.99 19.45
C GLU A 99 -1.82 8.52 19.89
N ASN A 100 -2.48 8.21 21.02
CA ASN A 100 -2.62 6.85 21.52
C ASN A 100 -3.40 5.96 20.55
N ALA A 101 -4.44 6.49 19.89
CA ALA A 101 -5.19 5.73 18.89
C ALA A 101 -4.33 5.39 17.66
N ILE A 102 -3.49 6.33 17.20
CA ILE A 102 -2.55 6.09 16.10
C ILE A 102 -1.56 4.99 16.48
N HIS A 103 -0.90 5.11 17.65
CA HIS A 103 0.06 4.10 18.11
C HIS A 103 -0.60 2.73 18.29
N TYR A 104 -1.77 2.68 18.91
CA TYR A 104 -2.49 1.43 19.15
C TYR A 104 -2.87 0.71 17.85
N GLU A 105 -3.37 1.43 16.84
CA GLU A 105 -3.74 0.83 15.56
C GLU A 105 -2.50 0.47 14.73
N PHE A 106 -1.44 1.27 14.75
CA PHE A 106 -0.18 0.92 14.11
C PHE A 106 0.45 -0.33 14.72
N ASP A 107 0.43 -0.45 16.05
CA ASP A 107 0.90 -1.64 16.76
C ASP A 107 0.15 -2.90 16.31
N LYS A 108 -1.18 -2.83 16.18
CA LYS A 108 -1.96 -3.96 15.64
C LYS A 108 -1.54 -4.35 14.23
N ILE A 109 -1.29 -3.38 13.37
CA ILE A 109 -0.86 -3.62 11.98
C ILE A 109 0.50 -4.33 11.97
N VAL A 110 1.46 -3.84 12.75
CA VAL A 110 2.80 -4.41 12.85
C VAL A 110 2.76 -5.80 13.50
N GLU A 111 2.01 -5.99 14.58
CA GLU A 111 1.86 -7.29 15.23
C GLU A 111 1.15 -8.31 14.34
N HIS A 112 0.19 -7.87 13.52
CA HIS A 112 -0.42 -8.75 12.51
C HIS A 112 0.62 -9.23 11.50
N ALA A 113 1.44 -8.33 10.95
CA ALA A 113 2.53 -8.70 10.05
C ALA A 113 3.59 -9.59 10.73
N LYS A 114 3.95 -9.28 11.97
CA LYS A 114 4.84 -10.08 12.82
C LYS A 114 4.29 -11.48 12.98
N SER A 115 3.01 -11.64 13.31
CA SER A 115 2.37 -12.95 13.50
C SER A 115 2.37 -13.80 12.22
N LYS A 116 2.09 -13.20 11.05
CA LYS A 116 2.15 -13.88 9.75
C LYS A 116 3.57 -14.31 9.42
N PHE A 117 4.54 -13.40 9.57
CA PHE A 117 5.93 -13.66 9.24
C PHE A 117 6.59 -14.63 10.23
N ALA A 118 6.19 -14.63 11.49
CA ALA A 118 6.78 -15.48 12.50
C ALA A 118 6.35 -16.96 12.38
N THR A 119 5.43 -17.29 11.47
CA THR A 119 5.08 -18.69 11.17
C THR A 119 6.16 -19.43 10.39
N ILE A 120 7.13 -18.70 9.82
CA ILE A 120 8.09 -19.26 8.86
C ILE A 120 9.55 -19.31 9.34
N ASN A 121 9.87 -18.83 10.56
CA ASN A 121 11.25 -18.74 11.03
C ASN A 121 11.46 -18.89 12.56
N GLU A 122 12.71 -19.13 12.95
CA GLU A 122 13.16 -19.10 14.35
C GLU A 122 13.08 -17.66 14.89
N ARG A 123 12.62 -17.53 16.14
CA ARG A 123 12.43 -16.24 16.81
C ARG A 123 13.44 -16.14 17.94
N ASP A 124 14.36 -15.20 17.84
CA ASP A 124 15.31 -14.90 18.91
C ASP A 124 15.16 -13.45 19.40
N LYS A 125 15.99 -13.09 20.38
CA LYS A 125 15.97 -11.77 20.99
C LYS A 125 16.24 -10.65 19.98
N VAL A 126 17.18 -10.85 19.05
CA VAL A 126 17.54 -9.83 18.05
C VAL A 126 16.38 -9.62 17.08
N TRP A 127 15.78 -10.71 16.59
CA TRP A 127 14.60 -10.66 15.75
C TRP A 127 13.48 -9.87 16.45
N ALA A 128 13.15 -10.21 17.70
CA ALA A 128 12.11 -9.51 18.46
C ALA A 128 12.45 -8.01 18.64
N THR A 129 13.70 -7.71 18.97
CA THR A 129 14.17 -6.32 19.15
C THR A 129 14.01 -5.51 17.86
N TYR A 130 14.30 -6.08 16.69
CA TYR A 130 14.16 -5.37 15.42
C TYR A 130 12.70 -4.98 15.15
N TRP A 131 11.75 -5.87 15.44
CA TRP A 131 10.33 -5.54 15.33
C TRP A 131 9.95 -4.40 16.26
N ASP A 132 10.32 -4.50 17.53
CA ASP A 132 9.86 -3.56 18.56
C ASP A 132 10.53 -2.18 18.39
N GLU A 133 11.84 -2.13 18.15
CA GLU A 133 12.59 -0.88 17.93
C GLU A 133 12.10 -0.15 16.67
N GLN A 134 11.93 -0.88 15.56
CA GLN A 134 11.46 -0.25 14.33
C GLN A 134 10.01 0.23 14.48
N LYS A 135 9.13 -0.55 15.11
CA LYS A 135 7.74 -0.14 15.39
C LYS A 135 7.69 1.14 16.23
N ASN A 136 8.40 1.16 17.35
CA ASN A 136 8.31 2.23 18.34
C ASN A 136 8.92 3.56 17.86
N ASN A 137 9.82 3.52 16.88
CA ASN A 137 10.54 4.71 16.40
C ASN A 137 10.19 5.08 14.95
N PHE A 138 9.25 4.38 14.30
CA PHE A 138 8.93 4.65 12.89
C PHE A 138 7.99 5.85 12.71
N LEU A 139 6.90 5.92 13.48
CA LEU A 139 5.91 6.97 13.31
C LEU A 139 6.40 8.29 13.89
N GLU A 140 6.26 9.34 13.09
CA GLU A 140 6.46 10.73 13.49
C GLU A 140 5.09 11.37 13.67
N ILE A 141 4.65 11.53 14.92
CA ILE A 141 3.38 12.19 15.24
C ILE A 141 3.69 13.55 15.85
N TYR A 142 3.13 14.59 15.23
CA TYR A 142 3.28 15.96 15.70
C TYR A 142 1.92 16.62 15.74
N TRP A 143 1.71 17.45 16.75
CA TRP A 143 0.53 18.29 16.85
C TRP A 143 0.85 19.64 17.48
N ALA A 144 0.03 20.62 17.15
CA ALA A 144 0.04 21.95 17.76
C ALA A 144 -1.41 22.36 18.03
N ALA A 145 -1.63 23.08 19.13
CA ALA A 145 -2.93 23.59 19.51
C ALA A 145 -2.86 25.08 19.83
N MET A 146 -3.91 25.84 19.48
CA MET A 146 -4.02 27.24 19.87
C MET A 146 -5.48 27.64 20.11
N GLU A 147 -5.72 28.44 21.14
CA GLU A 147 -6.99 29.11 21.36
C GLU A 147 -7.06 30.39 20.50
N THR A 148 -8.11 30.55 19.71
CA THR A 148 -8.29 31.75 18.89
C THR A 148 -9.72 31.89 18.36
N ASN A 149 -10.06 33.12 17.95
CA ASN A 149 -11.29 33.51 17.26
C ASN A 149 -11.02 34.06 15.84
N GLU A 150 -9.78 33.90 15.36
CA GLU A 150 -9.35 34.42 14.06
C GLU A 150 -10.02 33.69 12.90
N ASP A 151 -9.87 34.26 11.70
CA ASP A 151 -10.32 33.57 10.49
C ASP A 151 -9.47 32.32 10.19
N TYR A 152 -10.03 31.42 9.40
CA TYR A 152 -9.39 30.14 9.04
C TYR A 152 -7.97 30.30 8.48
N SER A 153 -7.72 31.33 7.65
CA SER A 153 -6.43 31.51 7.00
C SER A 153 -5.34 31.89 8.02
N MET A 154 -5.68 32.73 9.00
CA MET A 154 -4.79 33.09 10.10
C MET A 154 -4.56 31.92 11.04
N ILE A 155 -5.62 31.18 11.40
CA ILE A 155 -5.54 29.95 12.22
C ILE A 155 -4.56 28.95 11.59
N TYR A 156 -4.79 28.63 10.32
CA TYR A 156 -4.00 27.62 9.62
C TYR A 156 -2.53 28.03 9.50
N ASN A 157 -2.24 29.29 9.13
CA ASN A 157 -0.87 29.80 9.03
C ASN A 157 -0.12 29.75 10.38
N ARG A 158 -0.78 30.12 11.48
CA ARG A 158 -0.17 30.08 12.81
C ARG A 158 0.10 28.66 13.28
N LEU A 159 -0.88 27.76 13.12
CA LEU A 159 -0.70 26.35 13.45
C LEU A 159 0.40 25.69 12.60
N GLU A 160 0.47 25.98 11.30
CA GLU A 160 1.55 25.49 10.43
C GLU A 160 2.92 26.00 10.89
N ASN A 161 3.03 27.25 11.34
CA ASN A 161 4.28 27.78 11.90
C ASN A 161 4.68 27.03 13.19
N LEU A 162 3.74 26.84 14.13
CA LEU A 162 3.96 26.08 15.36
C LEU A 162 4.37 24.63 15.05
N MET A 163 3.72 24.01 14.07
CA MET A 163 4.07 22.67 13.59
C MET A 163 5.48 22.62 13.00
N GLY A 164 5.87 23.64 12.23
CA GLY A 164 7.24 23.78 11.71
C GLY A 164 8.27 23.84 12.83
N GLN A 165 8.01 24.64 13.86
CA GLN A 165 8.87 24.72 15.06
C GLN A 165 8.94 23.38 15.79
N ARG A 166 7.80 22.71 16.02
CA ARG A 166 7.75 21.41 16.67
C ARG A 166 8.54 20.34 15.91
N LYS A 167 8.46 20.34 14.58
CA LYS A 167 9.23 19.43 13.70
C LYS A 167 10.73 19.74 13.70
N ALA A 168 11.12 21.02 13.83
CA ALA A 168 12.52 21.41 13.97
C ALA A 168 13.16 20.88 15.26
N LEU A 169 12.36 20.73 16.32
CA LEU A 169 12.77 20.14 17.61
C LEU A 169 12.58 18.61 17.66
N ARG A 170 12.57 17.92 16.51
CA ARG A 170 12.35 16.47 16.48
C ARG A 170 13.38 15.74 17.35
N ASN A 171 12.90 14.76 18.10
CA ASN A 171 13.78 13.85 18.83
C ASN A 171 14.41 12.88 17.83
N PHE A 172 15.71 12.68 17.94
CA PHE A 172 16.41 11.66 17.18
C PHE A 172 16.76 10.50 18.11
N ASN A 173 16.16 9.34 17.85
CA ASN A 173 16.43 8.11 18.58
C ASN A 173 17.18 7.14 17.67
N GLU A 174 18.37 6.73 18.11
CA GLU A 174 19.12 5.67 17.44
C GLU A 174 18.53 4.30 17.82
N LEU A 175 18.16 3.50 16.83
CA LEU A 175 17.58 2.16 17.04
C LEU A 175 18.57 1.22 17.73
N ASN A 176 18.10 0.41 18.68
CA ASN A 176 18.90 -0.66 19.29
C ASN A 176 19.00 -1.89 18.35
N ASN A 177 20.14 -2.59 18.37
CA ASN A 177 20.36 -3.81 17.59
C ASN A 177 20.11 -5.14 18.34
N GLY A 178 19.60 -5.11 19.57
CA GLY A 178 19.36 -6.29 20.40
C GLY A 178 20.53 -6.72 21.28
N ASN A 179 21.72 -6.15 21.04
CA ASN A 179 22.96 -6.40 21.80
C ASN A 179 23.38 -5.21 22.67
N ASN A 180 22.44 -4.32 23.00
CA ASN A 180 22.69 -3.06 23.72
C ASN A 180 23.61 -2.08 22.97
N GLU A 181 23.79 -2.25 21.67
CA GLU A 181 24.50 -1.30 20.82
C GLU A 181 23.50 -0.47 20.02
N LYS A 182 23.91 0.76 19.72
CA LYS A 182 23.14 1.71 18.93
C LYS A 182 23.37 1.52 17.43
N GLY A 183 22.32 1.80 16.67
CA GLY A 183 22.24 1.57 15.24
C GLY A 183 21.98 0.09 14.95
N GLN A 184 21.13 -0.20 13.97
CA GLN A 184 20.99 -1.55 13.44
C GLN A 184 21.99 -1.73 12.29
N PRO A 185 23.19 -2.33 12.49
CA PRO A 185 24.13 -2.56 11.40
C PRO A 185 23.60 -3.67 10.46
N GLY A 186 24.31 -3.87 9.34
CA GLY A 186 24.02 -4.98 8.42
C GLY A 186 23.11 -4.62 7.25
N LEU A 187 22.47 -5.65 6.69
CA LEU A 187 21.72 -5.54 5.44
C LEU A 187 20.49 -4.65 5.60
N LYS A 188 20.34 -3.71 4.68
CA LYS A 188 19.23 -2.74 4.67
C LYS A 188 18.03 -3.25 3.90
N CYS A 189 16.86 -2.80 4.33
CA CYS A 189 15.62 -3.18 3.70
C CYS A 189 15.55 -2.62 2.27
N SER A 190 15.09 -3.47 1.36
CA SER A 190 14.92 -3.11 -0.07
C SER A 190 13.80 -2.10 -0.32
N LEU A 191 12.92 -1.89 0.65
CA LEU A 191 11.80 -0.96 0.57
C LEU A 191 12.10 0.32 1.35
N ILE A 192 12.50 0.18 2.61
CA ILE A 192 12.72 1.28 3.56
C ILE A 192 14.20 1.26 3.98
N GLN A 193 15.06 1.92 3.20
CA GLN A 193 16.51 1.72 3.24
C GLN A 193 17.20 2.18 4.53
N ASN A 194 16.57 3.07 5.31
CA ASN A 194 17.07 3.48 6.62
C ASN A 194 16.87 2.40 7.71
N LEU A 195 16.06 1.37 7.45
CA LEU A 195 15.82 0.27 8.38
C LEU A 195 16.59 -1.00 7.99
N SER A 196 17.09 -1.72 8.99
CA SER A 196 17.68 -3.05 8.77
C SER A 196 16.62 -4.12 8.56
N VAL A 197 17.01 -5.17 7.86
CA VAL A 197 16.12 -6.29 7.55
C VAL A 197 15.89 -7.14 8.79
N VAL A 198 14.70 -7.74 8.91
CA VAL A 198 14.44 -8.71 9.98
C VAL A 198 15.03 -10.07 9.58
N HIS A 199 15.80 -10.68 10.48
CA HIS A 199 16.33 -12.04 10.33
C HIS A 199 16.71 -12.59 11.71
N PRO A 200 16.81 -13.92 11.89
CA PRO A 200 17.37 -14.53 13.10
C PRO A 200 18.89 -14.30 13.18
N THR A 201 19.44 -14.18 14.38
CA THR A 201 20.88 -13.91 14.63
C THR A 201 21.79 -14.99 14.03
N LYS A 202 21.35 -16.25 14.06
CA LYS A 202 22.13 -17.41 13.60
C LYS A 202 22.26 -17.47 12.07
N GLU A 203 21.42 -16.74 11.34
CA GLU A 203 21.39 -16.78 9.88
C GLU A 203 21.95 -15.49 9.28
N LYS A 204 22.69 -15.63 8.18
CA LYS A 204 23.11 -14.47 7.40
C LYS A 204 21.87 -13.88 6.71
N PRO A 205 21.64 -12.55 6.77
CA PRO A 205 20.43 -11.94 6.25
C PRO A 205 20.10 -12.31 4.79
N ASN A 206 21.11 -12.31 3.90
CA ASN A 206 20.92 -12.67 2.50
C ASN A 206 20.49 -14.13 2.30
N ASP A 207 21.08 -15.05 3.05
CA ASP A 207 20.78 -16.47 2.96
C ASP A 207 19.38 -16.75 3.51
N PHE A 208 19.05 -16.16 4.67
CA PHE A 208 17.71 -16.22 5.26
C PHE A 208 16.64 -15.75 4.26
N TRP A 209 16.81 -14.56 3.67
CA TRP A 209 15.80 -14.02 2.76
C TRP A 209 15.71 -14.80 1.43
N ARG A 210 16.80 -15.42 0.96
CA ARG A 210 16.74 -16.34 -0.18
C ARG A 210 15.90 -17.57 0.16
N ASP A 211 16.17 -18.20 1.31
CA ASP A 211 15.45 -19.37 1.80
C ASP A 211 13.95 -19.09 2.01
N VAL A 212 13.60 -17.91 2.54
CA VAL A 212 12.21 -17.48 2.71
C VAL A 212 11.48 -17.45 1.37
N VAL A 213 12.10 -16.92 0.32
CA VAL A 213 11.47 -16.85 -1.00
C VAL A 213 11.33 -18.23 -1.63
N ASP A 214 12.36 -19.07 -1.51
CA ASP A 214 12.34 -20.42 -2.09
C ASP A 214 11.29 -21.31 -1.42
N LYS A 215 11.14 -21.22 -0.10
CA LYS A 215 10.19 -22.04 0.68
C LYS A 215 8.77 -21.46 0.71
N TYR A 216 8.64 -20.13 0.64
CA TYR A 216 7.36 -19.42 0.82
C TYR A 216 7.09 -18.39 -0.29
N PRO A 217 7.08 -18.78 -1.57
CA PRO A 217 6.97 -17.85 -2.71
C PRO A 217 5.66 -17.04 -2.73
N HIS A 218 4.62 -17.51 -2.03
CA HIS A 218 3.30 -16.90 -2.00
C HIS A 218 3.04 -16.00 -0.78
N LEU A 219 3.88 -16.07 0.27
CA LEU A 219 3.56 -15.49 1.58
C LEU A 219 3.38 -13.96 1.53
N ILE A 220 4.18 -13.28 0.71
CA ILE A 220 4.13 -11.81 0.58
C ILE A 220 3.85 -11.43 -0.89
N GLY A 221 3.01 -12.25 -1.54
CA GLY A 221 2.46 -12.01 -2.88
C GLY A 221 3.45 -11.34 -3.82
N ASP A 222 4.59 -12.01 -4.07
CA ASP A 222 5.70 -11.63 -4.95
C ASP A 222 6.97 -11.07 -4.29
N LEU A 223 7.53 -11.74 -3.28
CA LEU A 223 8.95 -11.54 -3.03
C LEU A 223 9.70 -12.11 -4.24
N THR A 224 10.32 -11.24 -5.04
CA THR A 224 11.41 -11.71 -5.90
C THR A 224 12.57 -12.00 -4.94
N GLY A 225 13.30 -13.11 -5.11
CA GLY A 225 14.34 -13.66 -4.19
C GLY A 225 15.51 -12.73 -3.80
N LYS A 226 15.37 -11.42 -3.99
CA LYS A 226 16.33 -10.35 -3.79
C LYS A 226 15.75 -9.15 -3.02
N GLU A 227 14.61 -9.30 -2.36
CA GLU A 227 13.91 -8.21 -1.65
C GLU A 227 13.85 -8.46 -0.12
N PRO A 228 14.97 -8.36 0.62
CA PRO A 228 14.94 -8.47 2.07
C PRO A 228 14.22 -7.27 2.71
N LEU A 229 13.37 -7.51 3.72
CA LEU A 229 12.44 -6.52 4.28
C LEU A 229 12.68 -6.25 5.77
N SER A 230 12.40 -5.01 6.19
CA SER A 230 12.30 -4.59 7.59
C SER A 230 10.92 -4.94 8.18
N ALA A 231 10.75 -4.79 9.49
CA ALA A 231 9.47 -5.00 10.16
C ALA A 231 8.37 -4.08 9.57
N ILE A 232 8.72 -2.81 9.34
CA ILE A 232 7.78 -1.82 8.79
C ILE A 232 7.44 -2.11 7.33
N ALA A 233 8.41 -2.57 6.54
CA ALA A 233 8.14 -2.96 5.16
C ALA A 233 7.22 -4.19 5.09
N LEU A 234 7.38 -5.13 6.03
CA LEU A 234 6.45 -6.26 6.17
C LEU A 234 5.06 -5.78 6.61
N ALA A 235 4.95 -4.90 7.60
CA ALA A 235 3.70 -4.28 8.01
C ALA A 235 2.97 -3.63 6.83
N LYS A 236 3.71 -2.89 6.01
CA LYS A 236 3.22 -2.26 4.78
C LYS A 236 2.73 -3.26 3.73
N ARG A 237 3.39 -4.42 3.58
CA ARG A 237 2.99 -5.49 2.65
C ARG A 237 1.76 -6.26 3.12
N PHE A 238 1.63 -6.48 4.43
CA PHE A 238 0.51 -7.20 5.04
C PHE A 238 -0.66 -6.29 5.43
N PHE A 239 -0.58 -4.98 5.18
CA PHE A 239 -1.59 -4.04 5.63
C PHE A 239 -2.98 -4.31 5.04
N ILE A 240 -3.07 -4.68 3.76
CA ILE A 240 -4.38 -5.00 3.18
C ILE A 240 -4.95 -6.30 3.77
N ASP A 241 -4.11 -7.31 4.02
CA ASP A 241 -4.53 -8.54 4.72
C ASP A 241 -5.02 -8.23 6.14
N TYR A 242 -4.40 -7.28 6.83
CA TYR A 242 -4.89 -6.76 8.11
C TYR A 242 -6.30 -6.13 7.97
N LEU A 243 -6.49 -5.24 6.99
CA LEU A 243 -7.80 -4.58 6.78
C LEU A 243 -8.90 -5.58 6.40
N ILE A 244 -8.57 -6.61 5.61
CA ILE A 244 -9.52 -7.69 5.27
C ILE A 244 -9.89 -8.46 6.54
N LYS A 245 -8.89 -8.85 7.35
CA LYS A 245 -9.10 -9.58 8.60
C LYS A 245 -9.97 -8.81 9.61
N THR A 246 -9.86 -7.49 9.65
CA THR A 246 -10.66 -6.64 10.54
C THR A 246 -11.99 -6.22 9.94
N ASN A 247 -12.35 -6.72 8.75
CA ASN A 247 -13.53 -6.32 7.96
C ASN A 247 -13.57 -4.81 7.68
N ALA A 248 -12.44 -4.12 7.71
CA ALA A 248 -12.33 -2.72 7.33
C ALA A 248 -12.43 -2.54 5.80
N VAL A 249 -12.09 -3.57 5.03
CA VAL A 249 -12.27 -3.62 3.57
C VAL A 249 -12.78 -5.00 3.16
N LYS A 250 -13.42 -5.08 1.98
CA LYS A 250 -13.89 -6.36 1.40
C LYS A 250 -12.73 -7.23 0.92
N ASP A 251 -12.93 -8.55 0.94
CA ASP A 251 -12.02 -9.51 0.34
C ASP A 251 -11.82 -9.24 -1.16
N GLY A 252 -10.59 -9.32 -1.64
CA GLY A 252 -10.18 -8.94 -3.00
C GLY A 252 -9.79 -7.46 -3.19
N SER A 253 -9.69 -6.68 -2.11
CA SER A 253 -9.16 -5.30 -2.09
C SER A 253 -7.63 -5.23 -2.11
N ASP A 254 -6.94 -6.37 -1.96
CA ASP A 254 -5.49 -6.54 -2.08
C ASP A 254 -4.97 -6.52 -3.53
N LYS A 255 -5.91 -6.47 -4.48
CA LYS A 255 -5.66 -6.57 -5.92
C LYS A 255 -5.36 -5.20 -6.51
N TYR A 256 -4.07 -4.87 -6.59
CA TYR A 256 -3.58 -3.64 -7.20
C TYR A 256 -2.92 -3.90 -8.56
N PRO A 257 -3.25 -3.10 -9.58
CA PRO A 257 -2.64 -3.23 -10.90
C PRO A 257 -1.16 -2.87 -10.88
N SER A 258 -0.33 -3.66 -11.56
CA SER A 258 1.05 -3.26 -11.85
C SER A 258 1.10 -1.99 -12.71
N THR A 259 2.27 -1.32 -12.74
CA THR A 259 2.51 -0.16 -13.62
C THR A 259 2.26 -0.51 -15.08
N THR A 260 2.61 -1.73 -15.50
CA THR A 260 2.34 -2.22 -16.85
C THR A 260 0.84 -2.40 -17.10
N THR A 261 0.10 -2.97 -16.15
CA THR A 261 -1.36 -3.08 -16.27
C THR A 261 -2.02 -1.71 -16.41
N ILE A 262 -1.52 -0.71 -15.68
CA ILE A 262 -1.95 0.67 -15.86
C ILE A 262 -1.62 1.16 -17.28
N ALA A 263 -0.39 0.97 -17.78
CA ALA A 263 0.05 1.43 -19.11
C ALA A 263 -0.77 0.83 -20.26
N VAL A 264 -1.16 -0.45 -20.17
CA VAL A 264 -1.99 -1.11 -21.20
C VAL A 264 -3.50 -0.86 -21.02
N SER A 265 -3.92 -0.14 -19.98
CA SER A 265 -5.35 -0.01 -19.64
C SER A 265 -6.20 0.65 -20.73
N THR A 266 -5.66 1.63 -21.45
CA THR A 266 -6.37 2.26 -22.60
C THR A 266 -6.62 1.24 -23.71
N PHE A 267 -5.68 0.31 -23.93
CA PHE A 267 -5.83 -0.78 -24.89
C PHE A 267 -6.87 -1.80 -24.42
N ASN A 268 -6.84 -2.19 -23.13
CA ASN A 268 -7.86 -3.07 -22.55
C ASN A 268 -9.28 -2.47 -22.62
N LYS A 269 -9.42 -1.16 -22.38
CA LYS A 269 -10.69 -0.43 -22.55
C LYS A 269 -11.16 -0.46 -24.01
N ALA A 270 -10.25 -0.39 -24.98
CA ALA A 270 -10.59 -0.52 -26.39
C ALA A 270 -11.09 -1.93 -26.74
N ILE A 271 -10.53 -2.99 -26.14
CA ILE A 271 -11.04 -4.35 -26.27
C ILE A 271 -12.46 -4.44 -25.74
N ILE A 272 -12.70 -4.02 -24.49
CA ILE A 272 -14.03 -4.07 -23.84
C ILE A 272 -15.08 -3.37 -24.72
N ASN A 273 -14.80 -2.12 -25.13
CA ASN A 273 -15.76 -1.31 -25.89
C ASN A 273 -16.07 -1.85 -27.28
N ASN A 274 -15.14 -2.60 -27.90
CA ASN A 274 -15.30 -3.13 -29.24
C ASN A 274 -15.61 -4.63 -29.26
N TYR A 275 -15.59 -5.32 -28.12
CA TYR A 275 -15.78 -6.77 -28.04
C TYR A 275 -17.06 -7.28 -28.73
N PRO A 276 -18.21 -6.57 -28.66
CA PRO A 276 -19.40 -6.99 -29.41
C PRO A 276 -19.26 -6.89 -30.93
N LYS A 277 -18.28 -6.11 -31.43
CA LYS A 277 -18.07 -5.77 -32.84
C LYS A 277 -16.86 -6.48 -33.46
N ILE A 278 -16.00 -7.11 -32.67
CA ILE A 278 -14.84 -7.85 -33.19
C ILE A 278 -15.27 -9.19 -33.80
N SER A 279 -14.51 -9.70 -34.76
CA SER A 279 -14.77 -10.99 -35.41
C SER A 279 -14.67 -12.16 -34.42
N ASP A 280 -15.30 -13.29 -34.75
CA ASP A 280 -15.18 -14.49 -33.92
C ASP A 280 -13.74 -15.04 -33.88
N ASP A 281 -12.97 -14.86 -34.96
CA ASP A 281 -11.52 -15.10 -34.98
C ASP A 281 -10.79 -14.28 -33.91
N ALA A 282 -11.14 -12.98 -33.77
CA ALA A 282 -10.52 -12.11 -32.77
C ALA A 282 -10.90 -12.50 -31.34
N LYS A 283 -12.15 -12.93 -31.12
CA LYS A 283 -12.57 -13.50 -29.83
C LYS A 283 -11.80 -14.80 -29.54
N SER A 284 -11.57 -15.64 -30.55
CA SER A 284 -10.76 -16.86 -30.42
C SER A 284 -9.33 -16.53 -30.04
N ASN A 285 -8.69 -15.56 -30.69
CA ASN A 285 -7.33 -15.11 -30.37
C ASN A 285 -7.21 -14.62 -28.90
N ILE A 286 -8.22 -13.90 -28.39
CA ILE A 286 -8.26 -13.51 -26.97
C ILE A 286 -8.30 -14.74 -26.05
N LYS A 287 -9.13 -15.74 -26.37
CA LYS A 287 -9.22 -17.00 -25.61
C LYS A 287 -7.90 -17.80 -25.69
N GLU A 288 -7.25 -17.83 -26.85
CA GLU A 288 -5.94 -18.47 -27.05
C GLU A 288 -4.83 -17.78 -26.25
N PHE A 289 -4.81 -16.45 -26.21
CA PHE A 289 -3.87 -15.70 -25.37
C PHE A 289 -4.03 -16.03 -23.89
N VAL A 290 -5.28 -16.08 -23.40
CA VAL A 290 -5.55 -16.50 -22.00
C VAL A 290 -4.99 -17.89 -21.73
N LYS A 291 -5.17 -18.84 -22.66
CA LYS A 291 -4.65 -20.20 -22.54
C LYS A 291 -3.12 -20.23 -22.56
N ALA A 292 -2.49 -19.46 -23.45
CA ALA A 292 -1.03 -19.37 -23.55
C ALA A 292 -0.41 -18.81 -22.27
N VAL A 293 -0.99 -17.75 -21.70
CA VAL A 293 -0.54 -17.16 -20.43
C VAL A 293 -0.67 -18.16 -19.29
N ARG A 294 -1.82 -18.86 -19.17
CA ARG A 294 -2.01 -19.90 -18.14
C ARG A 294 -0.98 -21.01 -18.25
N ALA A 295 -0.75 -21.52 -19.45
CA ALA A 295 0.23 -22.59 -19.69
C ALA A 295 1.67 -22.15 -19.35
N LEU A 296 2.03 -20.89 -19.67
CA LEU A 296 3.33 -20.32 -19.32
C LEU A 296 3.49 -20.17 -17.80
N GLN A 297 2.46 -19.68 -17.11
CA GLN A 297 2.48 -19.54 -15.66
C GLN A 297 2.54 -20.89 -14.96
N GLU A 298 1.77 -21.88 -15.42
CA GLU A 298 1.79 -23.24 -14.88
C GLU A 298 3.16 -23.90 -15.03
N ALA A 299 3.83 -23.67 -16.16
CA ALA A 299 5.19 -24.18 -16.38
C ALA A 299 6.21 -23.66 -15.35
N LYS A 300 6.06 -22.40 -14.91
CA LYS A 300 6.98 -21.75 -13.98
C LYS A 300 6.59 -21.95 -12.51
N TYR A 301 5.30 -21.94 -12.20
CA TYR A 301 4.78 -21.85 -10.84
C TYR A 301 3.94 -23.07 -10.41
N GLY A 302 3.74 -24.05 -11.29
CA GLY A 302 2.92 -25.23 -11.04
C GLY A 302 1.41 -25.01 -11.25
N PRO A 303 0.56 -26.00 -10.94
CA PRO A 303 -0.86 -26.07 -11.35
C PRO A 303 -1.74 -24.92 -10.85
N ARG A 304 -1.32 -24.24 -9.77
CA ARG A 304 -2.05 -23.10 -9.21
C ARG A 304 -1.69 -21.78 -9.89
N GLY A 305 -0.65 -21.77 -10.72
CA GLY A 305 -0.15 -20.60 -11.45
C GLY A 305 0.11 -19.41 -10.51
N LYS A 306 0.45 -18.28 -11.12
CA LYS A 306 0.50 -17.00 -10.44
C LYS A 306 -0.50 -16.07 -11.12
N ILE A 307 -1.79 -16.44 -11.09
CA ILE A 307 -2.83 -15.55 -11.61
C ILE A 307 -3.01 -14.44 -10.57
N SER A 308 -2.16 -13.41 -10.64
CA SER A 308 -2.45 -12.12 -10.02
C SER A 308 -3.74 -11.63 -10.65
N ILE A 309 -4.82 -11.60 -9.87
CA ILE A 309 -6.09 -11.08 -10.35
C ILE A 309 -5.97 -9.57 -10.30
N THR A 310 -5.84 -8.94 -11.46
CA THR A 310 -5.78 -7.49 -11.51
C THR A 310 -7.19 -6.91 -11.40
N ASN A 311 -7.54 -6.28 -10.28
CA ASN A 311 -8.72 -5.42 -10.23
C ASN A 311 -8.30 -4.04 -10.72
N MET A 312 -8.69 -3.69 -11.94
CA MET A 312 -8.69 -2.31 -12.40
C MET A 312 -10.08 -1.72 -12.15
N PRO A 313 -10.25 -0.79 -11.19
CA PRO A 313 -11.56 -0.29 -10.78
C PRO A 313 -12.40 0.32 -11.92
N PHE A 314 -11.75 0.78 -13.00
CA PHE A 314 -12.40 1.40 -14.16
C PHE A 314 -12.47 0.50 -15.40
N LEU A 315 -11.97 -0.75 -15.33
CA LEU A 315 -12.13 -1.77 -16.38
C LEU A 315 -13.23 -2.78 -16.00
N VAL A 316 -14.25 -2.34 -15.25
CA VAL A 316 -15.37 -3.19 -14.84
C VAL A 316 -16.21 -3.50 -16.08
N ASP A 317 -16.01 -4.69 -16.62
CA ASP A 317 -16.83 -5.23 -17.70
C ASP A 317 -17.87 -6.21 -17.13
N LYS A 318 -19.12 -6.06 -17.55
CA LYS A 318 -20.20 -7.02 -17.23
C LYS A 318 -20.16 -8.24 -18.16
N ASN A 319 -19.34 -8.22 -19.21
CA ASN A 319 -19.19 -9.32 -20.15
C ASN A 319 -18.42 -10.49 -19.52
N THR A 320 -19.10 -11.62 -19.38
CA THR A 320 -18.54 -12.85 -18.81
C THR A 320 -17.42 -13.45 -19.66
N GLU A 321 -17.38 -13.20 -20.98
CA GLU A 321 -16.36 -13.78 -21.87
C GLU A 321 -14.97 -13.16 -21.70
N LEU A 322 -14.89 -11.88 -21.31
CA LEU A 322 -13.63 -11.19 -21.07
C LEU A 322 -13.12 -11.34 -19.63
N LYS A 323 -13.90 -11.97 -18.75
CA LYS A 323 -13.60 -12.10 -17.31
C LYS A 323 -12.22 -12.66 -17.04
N ASP A 324 -11.76 -13.64 -17.81
CA ASP A 324 -10.45 -14.26 -17.59
C ASP A 324 -9.31 -13.49 -18.25
N TYR A 325 -9.57 -12.81 -19.37
CA TYR A 325 -8.62 -11.90 -20.00
C TYR A 325 -8.29 -10.72 -19.09
N LEU A 326 -9.32 -10.07 -18.52
CA LEU A 326 -9.15 -8.89 -17.68
C LEU A 326 -8.43 -9.15 -16.35
N LYS A 327 -8.26 -10.42 -15.96
CA LYS A 327 -7.44 -10.78 -14.80
C LYS A 327 -5.94 -10.79 -15.11
N ILE A 328 -5.55 -10.91 -16.37
CA ILE A 328 -4.15 -11.04 -16.79
C ILE A 328 -3.43 -9.70 -16.60
N GLU A 329 -2.25 -9.73 -15.98
CA GLU A 329 -1.37 -8.57 -15.87
C GLU A 329 -0.90 -8.09 -17.25
N GLY A 330 -0.75 -6.78 -17.40
CA GLY A 330 -0.33 -6.14 -18.65
C GLY A 330 1.06 -6.57 -19.14
N ASP A 331 1.89 -7.12 -18.25
CA ASP A 331 3.22 -7.66 -18.59
C ASP A 331 3.16 -8.68 -19.74
N PHE A 332 2.10 -9.49 -19.80
CA PHE A 332 1.94 -10.52 -20.83
C PHE A 332 1.62 -9.96 -22.22
N LEU A 333 1.23 -8.68 -22.32
CA LEU A 333 1.03 -7.99 -23.60
C LEU A 333 2.33 -7.33 -24.11
N LEU A 334 3.40 -7.32 -23.32
CA LEU A 334 4.70 -6.73 -23.65
C LEU A 334 5.79 -7.81 -23.75
N GLU A 335 6.25 -8.07 -24.98
CA GLU A 335 7.22 -9.13 -25.27
C GLU A 335 8.50 -9.06 -24.41
N GLU A 336 8.99 -7.85 -24.11
CA GLU A 336 10.19 -7.66 -23.29
C GLU A 336 9.98 -8.02 -21.82
N MET A 337 8.79 -7.77 -21.27
CA MET A 337 8.48 -8.09 -19.87
C MET A 337 8.38 -9.59 -19.68
N VAL A 338 7.69 -10.28 -20.59
CA VAL A 338 7.62 -11.75 -20.62
C VAL A 338 9.02 -12.36 -20.75
N LYS A 339 9.86 -11.85 -21.65
CA LYS A 339 11.24 -12.36 -21.78
C LYS A 339 12.06 -12.15 -20.52
N ASN A 340 11.97 -10.98 -19.88
CA ASN A 340 12.75 -10.68 -18.68
C ASN A 340 12.33 -11.52 -17.47
N GLU A 341 11.03 -11.74 -17.29
CA GLU A 341 10.51 -12.52 -16.16
C GLU A 341 10.79 -14.03 -16.31
N PHE A 342 10.89 -14.55 -17.54
CA PHE A 342 11.00 -15.98 -17.83
C PHE A 342 12.36 -16.38 -18.46
N LYS A 343 13.35 -15.48 -18.45
CA LYS A 343 14.66 -15.60 -19.16
C LYS A 343 15.50 -16.85 -18.83
N SER A 344 15.25 -17.52 -17.70
CA SER A 344 16.17 -18.52 -17.13
C SER A 344 15.62 -19.94 -17.03
N ASN A 345 14.52 -20.27 -17.71
CA ASN A 345 13.70 -21.43 -17.35
C ASN A 345 13.71 -22.61 -18.36
N GLY A 346 14.72 -22.72 -19.22
CA GLY A 346 14.90 -23.86 -20.14
C GLY A 346 13.98 -23.88 -21.36
N HIS A 347 14.19 -24.87 -22.25
CA HIS A 347 13.56 -24.94 -23.59
C HIS A 347 12.03 -25.08 -23.58
N GLU A 348 11.44 -25.74 -22.57
CA GLU A 348 9.97 -25.89 -22.48
C GLU A 348 9.30 -24.52 -22.33
N ILE A 349 9.92 -23.61 -21.57
CA ILE A 349 9.37 -22.28 -21.30
C ILE A 349 9.60 -21.34 -22.48
N GLU A 350 10.69 -21.49 -23.25
CA GLU A 350 10.91 -20.72 -24.48
C GLU A 350 9.78 -20.88 -25.50
N GLY A 351 9.30 -22.12 -25.71
CA GLY A 351 8.17 -22.38 -26.61
C GLY A 351 6.87 -21.70 -26.13
N LYS A 352 6.61 -21.72 -24.82
CA LYS A 352 5.42 -21.08 -24.22
C LYS A 352 5.52 -19.55 -24.27
N ILE A 353 6.71 -18.97 -24.09
CA ILE A 353 6.97 -17.53 -24.27
C ILE A 353 6.65 -17.13 -25.72
N LYS A 354 7.09 -17.91 -26.70
CA LYS A 354 6.80 -17.65 -28.12
C LYS A 354 5.30 -17.63 -28.39
N SER A 355 4.56 -18.62 -27.88
CA SER A 355 3.10 -18.69 -28.01
C SER A 355 2.38 -17.48 -27.40
N VAL A 356 2.78 -17.04 -26.19
CA VAL A 356 2.23 -15.82 -25.57
C VAL A 356 2.50 -14.58 -26.43
N ASN A 357 3.73 -14.43 -26.94
CA ASN A 357 4.08 -13.27 -27.75
C ASN A 357 3.36 -13.25 -29.11
N GLU A 358 3.14 -14.40 -29.74
CA GLU A 358 2.41 -14.51 -31.01
C GLU A 358 0.94 -14.17 -30.85
N THR A 359 0.28 -14.75 -29.84
CA THR A 359 -1.14 -14.47 -29.53
C THR A 359 -1.34 -13.01 -29.08
N ALA A 360 -0.43 -12.43 -28.30
CA ALA A 360 -0.45 -11.01 -27.95
C ALA A 360 -0.36 -10.11 -29.20
N LYS A 361 0.56 -10.40 -30.12
CA LYS A 361 0.72 -9.64 -31.39
C LYS A 361 -0.54 -9.68 -32.25
N GLN A 362 -1.22 -10.82 -32.32
CA GLN A 362 -2.48 -10.95 -33.05
C GLN A 362 -3.56 -10.05 -32.46
N ILE A 363 -3.78 -10.10 -31.14
CA ILE A 363 -4.77 -9.25 -30.46
C ILE A 363 -4.45 -7.77 -30.67
N ILE A 364 -3.19 -7.37 -30.53
CA ILE A 364 -2.75 -5.98 -30.73
C ILE A 364 -3.07 -5.51 -32.15
N LYS A 365 -2.77 -6.33 -33.16
CA LYS A 365 -3.03 -6.01 -34.57
C LYS A 365 -4.51 -5.84 -34.85
N GLU A 366 -5.36 -6.72 -34.32
CA GLU A 366 -6.80 -6.69 -34.53
C GLU A 366 -7.46 -5.48 -33.85
N VAL A 367 -7.14 -5.24 -32.58
CA VAL A 367 -7.67 -4.09 -31.83
C VAL A 367 -7.22 -2.79 -32.46
N LYS A 368 -5.97 -2.71 -32.96
CA LYS A 368 -5.48 -1.54 -33.69
C LYS A 368 -6.25 -1.30 -34.98
N LYS A 369 -6.59 -2.36 -35.72
CA LYS A 369 -7.40 -2.25 -36.95
C LYS A 369 -8.79 -1.68 -36.67
N ILE A 370 -9.40 -2.04 -35.54
CA ILE A 370 -10.79 -1.69 -35.22
C ILE A 370 -10.90 -0.33 -34.50
N SER A 371 -10.01 -0.06 -33.56
CA SER A 371 -10.10 1.12 -32.68
C SER A 371 -9.08 2.21 -33.00
N GLY A 372 -8.10 1.94 -33.86
CA GLY A 372 -6.93 2.79 -34.07
C GLY A 372 -5.98 2.85 -32.87
N LYS A 373 -6.29 2.17 -31.75
CA LYS A 373 -5.48 2.17 -30.54
C LYS A 373 -4.45 1.05 -30.57
N SER A 374 -3.24 1.38 -30.15
CA SER A 374 -2.13 0.45 -29.94
C SER A 374 -1.75 0.45 -28.47
N ILE A 375 -0.99 -0.57 -28.05
CA ILE A 375 -0.37 -0.56 -26.73
C ILE A 375 0.67 0.56 -26.64
N SER A 376 0.66 1.28 -25.52
CA SER A 376 1.73 2.19 -25.10
C SER A 376 2.43 1.58 -23.90
N LYS A 377 3.76 1.62 -23.92
CA LYS A 377 4.61 1.12 -22.82
C LYS A 377 4.80 2.14 -21.70
N TYR A 378 4.59 3.42 -22.02
CA TYR A 378 5.05 4.53 -21.17
C TYR A 378 3.92 5.31 -20.51
N TYR A 379 2.71 5.23 -21.07
CA TYR A 379 1.58 6.00 -20.56
C TYR A 379 0.26 5.32 -20.90
N ALA A 380 -0.74 5.56 -20.06
CA ALA A 380 -2.13 5.34 -20.39
C ALA A 380 -2.88 6.66 -20.32
N ILE A 381 -3.87 6.81 -21.18
CA ILE A 381 -4.80 7.93 -21.12
C ILE A 381 -6.09 7.38 -20.53
N ILE A 382 -6.37 7.77 -19.29
CA ILE A 382 -7.53 7.34 -18.52
C ILE A 382 -8.46 8.55 -18.41
N TYR A 383 -9.63 8.45 -19.04
CA TYR A 383 -10.72 9.40 -18.87
C TYR A 383 -11.81 8.75 -18.03
N PHE A 384 -12.21 9.44 -16.96
CA PHE A 384 -13.27 9.05 -16.03
C PHE A 384 -14.64 9.49 -16.54
#